data_AF-A0A9P4GY45-F1
#
_entry.id   AF-A0A9P4GY45-F1
#
_cell.length_a   1.000
_cell.length_b   1.000
_cell.length_c   1.000
_cell.angle_alpha   90.00
_cell.angle_beta   90.00
_cell.angle_gamma   90.00
#
_symmetry.space_group_name_H-M   'P 1'
#
loop_
_entity.id
_entity.type
_entity.pdbx_description
1 polymer ?
#
loop_
_entity_poly.entity_id
_entity_poly.type
_entity_poly.pdbx_seq_one_letter_code
_entity_poly.pdbx_strand_id
1 'polypeptide(L)'
;MKTSGIVAAAAILLQSQQVQASPITSLFARGKADVVLAILKTFGVIFPDAEAETTWDFKKHPQMCSVYMETKDGSNCKATVECDDGKKEYNPNGAGWNVCFVGGRQYFTDPRIGDFSITFQEKDGSGQGEGLTTPKLQLKYVGDWQEIPVNDLAEEYNTNIRCKDEGLGGSPFRDCDKGPYICHHGDMGNNYISTSRTKKWECGVPKIGKGGGNLDSNAPNNNKGYAPGWCGVHVIQYQKPDPAKDQYSLEVTALNDANENKIGEFKKGGPSASVTSKLPLTLEIKTGGVDADPVRFAYGSQSWDSNDKGRCSVGAYDNGKRQMDCGFTCN
;
A
#
# COMPACT_ATOMS: atom_id res chain seq x y z
N MET A 1 -0.34 -51.81 73.52
CA MET A 1 -1.68 -51.51 72.97
C MET A 1 -1.84 -50.00 72.89
N LYS A 2 -2.44 -49.53 71.79
CA LYS A 2 -2.78 -48.15 71.39
C LYS A 2 -3.02 -47.19 72.56
N THR A 3 -2.47 -45.96 72.52
CA THR A 3 -3.13 -44.71 72.03
C THR A 3 -2.24 -43.47 72.27
N SER A 4 -2.42 -42.48 71.40
CA SER A 4 -1.60 -41.30 71.09
C SER A 4 -1.85 -40.05 71.95
N GLY A 5 -0.99 -39.02 71.81
CA GLY A 5 -1.29 -37.58 72.10
C GLY A 5 -0.08 -36.76 72.59
N ILE A 6 0.78 -36.19 71.70
CA ILE A 6 0.84 -34.81 71.14
C ILE A 6 1.19 -33.68 72.14
N VAL A 7 2.34 -32.99 71.92
CA VAL A 7 2.62 -31.55 72.20
C VAL A 7 3.77 -31.11 71.25
N ALA A 8 3.48 -30.39 70.16
CA ALA A 8 3.55 -28.94 69.93
C ALA A 8 4.90 -28.40 69.41
N ALA A 9 4.87 -27.87 68.18
CA ALA A 9 5.80 -26.85 67.72
C ALA A 9 5.03 -25.89 66.81
N ALA A 10 4.99 -24.62 67.23
CA ALA A 10 4.36 -23.53 66.51
C ALA A 10 5.20 -23.14 65.28
N ALA A 11 4.54 -23.00 64.13
CA ALA A 11 5.11 -22.36 62.96
C ALA A 11 4.18 -21.23 62.52
N ILE A 12 4.73 -20.02 62.58
CA ILE A 12 4.14 -18.76 62.13
C ILE A 12 4.11 -18.81 60.60
N LEU A 13 2.91 -18.86 60.01
CA LEU A 13 2.71 -18.71 58.57
C LEU A 13 2.25 -17.28 58.27
N LEU A 14 3.10 -16.59 57.52
CA LEU A 14 2.84 -15.32 56.86
C LEU A 14 1.61 -15.44 55.95
N GLN A 15 0.65 -14.55 56.14
CA GLN A 15 -0.47 -14.35 55.23
C GLN A 15 0.04 -13.66 53.95
N SER A 16 0.16 -14.41 52.86
CA SER A 16 0.15 -13.84 51.52
C SER A 16 -1.30 -13.71 51.06
N GLN A 17 -1.66 -12.50 50.64
CA GLN A 17 -2.96 -12.20 50.02
C GLN A 17 -3.07 -13.00 48.71
N GLN A 18 -3.97 -13.99 48.67
CA GLN A 18 -4.45 -14.53 47.41
C GLN A 18 -5.42 -13.50 46.81
N VAL A 19 -4.89 -12.66 45.92
CA VAL A 19 -5.71 -12.00 44.90
C VAL A 19 -6.22 -13.12 43.99
N GLN A 20 -7.51 -13.44 44.11
CA GLN A 20 -8.20 -14.23 43.11
C GLN A 20 -8.20 -13.43 41.81
N ALA A 21 -7.30 -13.79 40.89
CA ALA A 21 -7.42 -13.41 39.50
C ALA A 21 -8.68 -14.10 38.95
N SER A 22 -9.71 -13.30 38.68
CA SER A 22 -10.81 -13.71 37.81
C SER A 22 -10.24 -14.19 36.47
N PRO A 23 -10.84 -15.22 35.84
CA PRO A 23 -10.34 -15.75 34.58
C PRO A 23 -10.38 -14.68 33.49
N ILE A 24 -9.29 -14.64 32.74
CA ILE A 24 -9.01 -13.76 31.61
C ILE A 24 -10.11 -13.91 30.56
N THR A 25 -11.10 -13.04 30.58
CA THR A 25 -11.90 -12.66 29.41
C THR A 25 -11.14 -11.60 28.61
N SER A 26 -10.08 -11.99 27.88
CA SER A 26 -9.55 -11.15 26.79
C SER A 26 -8.66 -11.88 25.76
N LEU A 27 -8.79 -13.20 25.65
CA LEU A 27 -8.09 -13.97 24.60
C LEU A 27 -8.56 -13.66 23.16
N PHE A 28 -9.62 -12.87 22.99
CA PHE A 28 -10.12 -12.44 21.67
C PHE A 28 -9.40 -11.19 21.09
N ALA A 29 -8.53 -10.51 21.84
CA ALA A 29 -7.94 -9.23 21.40
C ALA A 29 -6.51 -9.30 20.83
N ARG A 30 -5.78 -10.42 20.98
CA ARG A 30 -4.38 -10.50 20.50
C ARG A 30 -4.24 -10.82 19.01
N GLY A 31 -5.10 -11.67 18.44
CA GLY A 31 -4.97 -12.09 17.04
C GLY A 31 -5.30 -10.99 16.01
N LYS A 32 -6.32 -10.16 16.28
CA LYS A 32 -6.73 -9.09 15.36
C LYS A 32 -5.71 -7.95 15.31
N ALA A 33 -5.18 -7.56 16.47
CA ALA A 33 -4.13 -6.54 16.56
C ALA A 33 -2.87 -6.95 15.80
N ASP A 34 -2.45 -8.22 15.90
CA ASP A 34 -1.26 -8.72 15.19
C ASP A 34 -1.43 -8.74 13.67
N VAL A 35 -2.62 -9.08 13.15
CA VAL A 35 -2.93 -9.04 11.71
C VAL A 35 -2.97 -7.60 11.20
N VAL A 36 -3.62 -6.69 11.94
CA VAL A 36 -3.64 -5.26 11.61
C VAL A 36 -2.23 -4.68 11.65
N LEU A 37 -1.42 -5.01 12.66
CA LEU A 37 0.00 -4.63 12.74
C LEU A 37 0.84 -5.22 11.60
N ALA A 38 0.59 -6.46 11.18
CA ALA A 38 1.29 -7.05 10.05
C ALA A 38 0.94 -6.31 8.76
N ILE A 39 -0.34 -6.02 8.54
CA ILE A 39 -0.82 -5.23 7.40
C ILE A 39 -0.27 -3.80 7.47
N LEU A 40 -0.30 -3.13 8.63
CA LEU A 40 0.27 -1.80 8.82
C LEU A 40 1.79 -1.79 8.71
N LYS A 41 2.50 -2.89 9.02
CA LYS A 41 3.94 -3.02 8.74
C LYS A 41 4.21 -3.19 7.26
N THR A 42 3.34 -3.94 6.58
CA THR A 42 3.30 -4.05 5.13
C THR A 42 3.12 -2.62 4.58
N PHE A 43 2.06 -1.88 4.92
CA PHE A 43 1.79 -0.53 4.39
C PHE A 43 2.67 0.61 4.91
N GLY A 44 3.15 0.52 6.15
CA GLY A 44 3.78 1.61 6.91
C GLY A 44 5.18 1.98 6.44
N VAL A 45 5.80 1.18 5.56
CA VAL A 45 7.06 1.57 4.90
C VAL A 45 6.82 2.63 3.81
N ILE A 46 5.59 2.77 3.30
CA ILE A 46 5.27 3.83 2.31
C ILE A 46 5.25 5.22 2.98
N PHE A 47 4.93 5.32 4.27
CA PHE A 47 4.57 6.58 4.92
C PHE A 47 5.47 6.90 6.12
N PRO A 48 6.74 7.28 5.91
CA PRO A 48 7.72 7.47 7.00
C PRO A 48 7.39 8.65 7.94
N ASP A 49 6.60 9.64 7.51
CA ASP A 49 6.28 10.86 8.27
C ASP A 49 4.75 11.10 8.38
N ALA A 50 3.98 10.03 8.66
CA ALA A 50 2.53 10.06 8.58
C ALA A 50 1.85 10.83 9.75
N GLU A 51 1.52 12.09 9.53
CA GLU A 51 0.38 12.68 10.22
C GLU A 51 -0.91 12.13 9.62
N ALA A 52 -1.58 11.18 10.30
CA ALA A 52 -2.95 10.72 9.98
C ALA A 52 -3.22 10.47 8.49
N GLU A 53 -2.26 9.89 7.78
CA GLU A 53 -2.38 9.71 6.34
C GLU A 53 -3.47 8.68 6.01
N THR A 54 -4.42 9.12 5.19
CA THR A 54 -5.51 8.32 4.65
C THR A 54 -5.04 7.71 3.35
N THR A 55 -4.74 6.41 3.36
CA THR A 55 -4.11 5.72 2.22
C THR A 55 -4.96 5.69 0.94
N TRP A 56 -6.28 5.90 1.06
CA TRP A 56 -7.20 6.01 -0.07
C TRP A 56 -7.15 7.37 -0.79
N ASP A 57 -6.47 8.38 -0.23
CA ASP A 57 -6.22 9.66 -0.90
C ASP A 57 -5.08 9.52 -1.92
N PHE A 58 -5.38 8.89 -3.05
CA PHE A 58 -4.41 8.62 -4.10
C PHE A 58 -3.84 9.90 -4.75
N LYS A 59 -4.45 11.08 -4.54
CA LYS A 59 -3.87 12.35 -4.98
C LYS A 59 -2.63 12.71 -4.16
N LYS A 60 -2.63 12.39 -2.86
CA LYS A 60 -1.45 12.51 -1.99
C LYS A 60 -0.52 11.31 -2.14
N HIS A 61 -1.06 10.15 -2.48
CA HIS A 61 -0.33 8.90 -2.58
C HIS A 61 -0.53 8.25 -3.95
N PRO A 62 0.10 8.75 -5.02
CA PRO A 62 -0.09 8.27 -6.40
C PRO A 62 0.32 6.81 -6.62
N GLN A 63 1.09 6.22 -5.70
CA GLN A 63 1.42 4.80 -5.65
C GLN A 63 0.26 3.90 -5.14
N MET A 64 -0.81 4.51 -4.63
CA MET A 64 -2.00 3.84 -4.11
C MET A 64 -3.17 3.92 -5.09
N CYS A 65 -4.12 3.03 -4.90
CA CYS A 65 -5.45 3.05 -5.49
C CYS A 65 -6.48 2.91 -4.37
N SER A 66 -7.69 3.40 -4.62
CA SER A 66 -8.86 3.17 -3.80
C SER A 66 -9.63 1.95 -4.31
N VAL A 67 -9.96 1.02 -3.42
CA VAL A 67 -10.92 -0.06 -3.65
C VAL A 67 -12.19 0.27 -2.88
N TYR A 68 -13.23 0.65 -3.60
CA TYR A 68 -14.55 0.91 -3.07
C TYR A 68 -15.45 -0.33 -3.20
N MET A 69 -16.11 -0.68 -2.10
CA MET A 69 -16.97 -1.84 -1.94
C MET A 69 -18.35 -1.37 -1.50
N GLU A 70 -19.39 -1.80 -2.21
CA GLU A 70 -20.76 -1.43 -1.91
C GLU A 70 -21.69 -2.65 -1.89
N THR A 71 -22.61 -2.66 -0.94
CA THR A 71 -23.75 -3.58 -0.92
C THR A 71 -25.04 -2.78 -0.79
N LYS A 72 -26.09 -3.20 -1.49
CA LYS A 72 -27.41 -2.57 -1.40
C LYS A 72 -28.50 -3.62 -1.27
N ASP A 73 -29.40 -3.39 -0.32
CA ASP A 73 -30.56 -4.24 -0.02
C ASP A 73 -30.18 -5.72 0.25
N GLY A 74 -28.93 -5.97 0.69
CA GLY A 74 -28.43 -7.31 1.04
C GLY A 74 -28.16 -8.27 -0.13
N SER A 75 -28.31 -7.84 -1.38
CA SER A 75 -28.09 -8.72 -2.54
C SER A 75 -27.56 -8.02 -3.81
N ASN A 76 -27.23 -6.73 -3.73
CA ASN A 76 -26.66 -5.99 -4.85
C ASN A 76 -25.27 -5.52 -4.48
N CYS A 77 -24.24 -6.24 -4.92
CA CYS A 77 -22.85 -5.95 -4.59
C CYS A 77 -22.16 -5.26 -5.78
N LYS A 78 -21.40 -4.20 -5.51
CA LYS A 78 -20.59 -3.48 -6.49
C LYS A 78 -19.17 -3.30 -5.94
N ALA A 79 -18.19 -3.36 -6.82
CA ALA A 79 -16.82 -2.96 -6.50
C ALA A 79 -16.34 -1.90 -7.49
N THR A 80 -15.41 -1.07 -7.08
CA THR A 80 -14.80 -0.05 -7.93
C THR A 80 -13.35 0.09 -7.53
N VAL A 81 -12.47 0.18 -8.52
CA VAL A 81 -11.06 0.50 -8.31
C VAL A 81 -10.78 1.84 -8.98
N GLU A 82 -10.33 2.81 -8.19
CA GLU A 82 -9.97 4.15 -8.64
C GLU A 82 -8.51 4.44 -8.34
N CYS A 83 -7.78 4.92 -9.33
CA CYS A 83 -6.38 5.29 -9.23
C CYS A 83 -6.19 6.66 -9.92
N ASP A 84 -4.96 7.18 -9.95
CA ASP A 84 -4.59 8.39 -10.71
C ASP A 84 -4.93 8.34 -12.22
N ASP A 85 -4.94 7.15 -12.81
CA ASP A 85 -5.26 6.92 -14.22
C ASP A 85 -6.76 6.74 -14.51
N GLY A 86 -7.60 6.81 -13.47
CA GLY A 86 -9.05 6.82 -13.58
C GLY A 86 -9.76 5.71 -12.81
N LYS A 87 -11.02 5.47 -13.19
CA LYS A 87 -11.96 4.63 -12.45
C LYS A 87 -12.39 3.41 -13.28
N LYS A 88 -12.38 2.23 -12.65
CA LYS A 88 -12.91 0.99 -13.22
C LYS A 88 -13.98 0.41 -12.30
N GLU A 89 -15.19 0.24 -12.82
CA GLU A 89 -16.31 -0.32 -12.07
C GLU A 89 -16.48 -1.81 -12.38
N TYR A 90 -16.73 -2.60 -11.33
CA TYR A 90 -17.02 -4.02 -11.41
C TYR A 90 -18.45 -4.25 -10.95
N ASN A 91 -19.25 -4.85 -11.82
CA ASN A 91 -20.69 -5.00 -11.63
C ASN A 91 -21.41 -3.66 -11.35
N PRO A 92 -21.37 -2.68 -12.28
CA PRO A 92 -21.92 -1.34 -12.06
C PRO A 92 -23.42 -1.32 -11.74
N ASN A 93 -24.17 -2.33 -12.22
CA ASN A 93 -25.61 -2.46 -12.02
C ASN A 93 -26.00 -3.29 -10.79
N GLY A 94 -25.03 -3.80 -10.02
CA GLY A 94 -25.31 -4.62 -8.83
C GLY A 94 -25.81 -6.04 -9.10
N ALA A 95 -26.24 -6.38 -10.33
CA ALA A 95 -26.90 -7.65 -10.67
C ALA A 95 -25.98 -8.77 -11.23
N GLY A 96 -24.74 -8.49 -11.59
CA GLY A 96 -23.80 -9.42 -12.23
C GLY A 96 -22.89 -10.20 -11.27
N TRP A 97 -22.93 -9.90 -9.97
CA TRP A 97 -22.12 -10.57 -8.95
C TRP A 97 -22.90 -11.77 -8.40
N ASN A 98 -22.73 -12.93 -9.01
CA ASN A 98 -23.46 -14.17 -8.70
C ASN A 98 -23.20 -14.71 -7.28
N VAL A 99 -22.10 -14.31 -6.65
CA VAL A 99 -21.75 -14.66 -5.25
C VAL A 99 -21.97 -13.52 -4.26
N CYS A 100 -22.93 -12.62 -4.51
CA CYS A 100 -23.32 -11.57 -3.57
C CYS A 100 -24.22 -12.12 -2.44
N PHE A 101 -23.63 -12.94 -1.56
CA PHE A 101 -24.25 -13.50 -0.37
C PHE A 101 -23.18 -13.73 0.72
N VAL A 102 -23.59 -14.05 1.94
CA VAL A 102 -22.67 -14.29 3.07
C VAL A 102 -21.69 -15.42 2.77
N GLY A 103 -20.39 -15.12 2.84
CA GLY A 103 -19.30 -16.06 2.54
C GLY A 103 -19.01 -16.24 1.04
N GLY A 104 -19.80 -15.62 0.17
CA GLY A 104 -19.57 -15.62 -1.28
C GLY A 104 -18.33 -14.79 -1.64
N ARG A 105 -17.26 -15.47 -2.07
CA ARG A 105 -16.00 -14.84 -2.47
C ARG A 105 -15.99 -14.58 -3.97
N GLN A 106 -15.92 -13.32 -4.37
CA GLN A 106 -15.78 -12.92 -5.77
C GLN A 106 -14.36 -12.53 -6.08
N TYR A 107 -13.86 -13.05 -7.19
CA TYR A 107 -12.55 -12.69 -7.74
C TYR A 107 -12.70 -11.66 -8.83
N PHE A 108 -11.73 -10.76 -8.89
CA PHE A 108 -11.62 -9.69 -9.86
C PHE A 108 -10.17 -9.60 -10.33
N THR A 109 -9.97 -9.03 -11.51
CA THR A 109 -8.65 -8.70 -12.03
C THR A 109 -8.66 -7.25 -12.48
N ASP A 110 -7.80 -6.45 -11.84
CA ASP A 110 -7.52 -5.07 -12.22
C ASP A 110 -6.07 -4.96 -12.69
N PRO A 111 -5.79 -4.31 -13.84
CA PRO A 111 -4.41 -4.16 -14.32
C PRO A 111 -3.51 -3.36 -13.37
N ARG A 112 -4.08 -2.57 -12.44
CA ARG A 112 -3.33 -1.64 -11.58
C ARG A 112 -3.05 -2.19 -10.20
N ILE A 113 -3.89 -3.09 -9.69
CA ILE A 113 -3.75 -3.71 -8.36
C ILE A 113 -3.69 -5.25 -8.41
N GLY A 114 -3.75 -5.81 -9.63
CA GLY A 114 -3.67 -7.24 -9.88
C GLY A 114 -4.96 -8.01 -9.57
N ASP A 115 -4.80 -9.29 -9.23
CA ASP A 115 -5.93 -10.12 -8.82
C ASP A 115 -6.31 -9.80 -7.38
N PHE A 116 -7.61 -9.60 -7.14
CA PHE A 116 -8.13 -9.35 -5.80
C PHE A 116 -9.48 -10.03 -5.61
N SER A 117 -9.93 -10.11 -4.37
CA SER A 117 -11.22 -10.69 -4.05
C SER A 117 -11.90 -9.99 -2.89
N ILE A 118 -13.23 -9.99 -2.93
CA ILE A 118 -14.07 -9.43 -1.87
C ILE A 118 -15.02 -10.53 -1.39
N THR A 119 -15.15 -10.64 -0.07
CA THR A 119 -16.10 -11.55 0.58
C THR A 119 -16.82 -10.80 1.71
N PHE A 120 -18.15 -10.82 1.73
CA PHE A 120 -18.92 -10.31 2.87
C PHE A 120 -19.16 -11.44 3.87
N GLN A 121 -18.79 -11.25 5.13
CA GLN A 121 -18.79 -12.34 6.12
C GLN A 121 -20.07 -12.44 6.91
N GLU A 122 -20.82 -11.35 6.97
CA GLU A 122 -22.01 -11.25 7.78
C GLU A 122 -23.14 -10.65 6.95
N LYS A 123 -24.35 -10.89 7.46
CA LYS A 123 -25.54 -10.16 7.06
C LYS A 123 -26.08 -9.52 8.32
N ASP A 124 -26.47 -8.26 8.19
CA ASP A 124 -27.02 -7.46 9.27
C ASP A 124 -26.08 -7.38 10.49
N GLY A 125 -24.78 -7.18 10.22
CA GLY A 125 -23.72 -7.16 11.23
C GLY A 125 -24.02 -6.23 12.41
N SER A 126 -23.42 -6.53 13.57
CA SER A 126 -23.70 -5.81 14.82
C SER A 126 -23.42 -4.32 14.68
N GLY A 127 -24.46 -3.49 14.82
CA GLY A 127 -24.34 -2.03 14.67
C GLY A 127 -24.18 -1.57 13.22
N GLN A 128 -24.41 -2.44 12.23
CA GLN A 128 -24.26 -2.15 10.80
C GLN A 128 -25.55 -2.21 10.01
N GLY A 129 -26.72 -2.35 10.65
CA GLY A 129 -28.03 -2.24 9.99
C GLY A 129 -28.28 -3.34 8.97
N GLU A 130 -29.20 -3.12 8.03
CA GLU A 130 -29.59 -4.16 7.06
C GLU A 130 -28.62 -4.29 5.87
N GLY A 131 -28.27 -5.51 5.49
CA GLY A 131 -27.50 -5.83 4.28
C GLY A 131 -26.30 -6.74 4.52
N LEU A 132 -25.50 -6.97 3.48
CA LEU A 132 -24.24 -7.70 3.61
C LEU A 132 -23.16 -6.78 4.19
N THR A 133 -22.47 -7.29 5.20
CA THR A 133 -21.57 -6.53 6.09
C THR A 133 -20.22 -7.21 6.25
N THR A 134 -19.32 -6.52 6.94
CA THR A 134 -18.01 -7.07 7.33
C THR A 134 -17.20 -7.59 6.14
N PRO A 135 -16.90 -6.74 5.14
CA PRO A 135 -16.10 -7.17 4.00
C PRO A 135 -14.69 -7.61 4.41
N LYS A 136 -14.22 -8.64 3.72
CA LYS A 136 -12.83 -9.06 3.65
C LYS A 136 -12.31 -8.74 2.27
N LEU A 137 -11.24 -7.95 2.20
CA LEU A 137 -10.50 -7.68 0.97
C LEU A 137 -9.22 -8.51 0.99
N GLN A 138 -8.88 -9.14 -0.11
CA GLN A 138 -7.61 -9.86 -0.27
C GLN A 138 -7.02 -9.50 -1.62
N LEU A 139 -5.74 -9.18 -1.67
CA LEU A 139 -5.01 -8.95 -2.90
C LEU A 139 -3.95 -10.03 -3.07
N LYS A 140 -3.87 -10.61 -4.27
CA LYS A 140 -2.88 -11.64 -4.58
C LYS A 140 -1.45 -11.16 -4.37
N TYR A 141 -1.19 -9.92 -4.76
CA TYR A 141 0.14 -9.32 -4.67
C TYR A 141 0.30 -8.50 -3.40
N VAL A 142 -0.52 -8.67 -2.36
CA VAL A 142 -0.26 -8.06 -1.05
C VAL A 142 -0.40 -9.14 0.00
N GLY A 143 0.73 -9.59 0.53
CA GLY A 143 0.77 -10.67 1.52
C GLY A 143 0.23 -12.01 1.02
N ASP A 144 0.31 -12.28 -0.30
CA ASP A 144 -0.20 -13.51 -0.94
C ASP A 144 -1.63 -13.88 -0.53
N TRP A 145 -2.58 -13.02 -0.89
CA TRP A 145 -3.98 -13.14 -0.46
C TRP A 145 -4.20 -13.00 1.04
N GLN A 146 -3.32 -12.29 1.75
CA GLN A 146 -3.57 -11.93 3.14
C GLN A 146 -4.89 -11.17 3.28
N GLU A 147 -5.64 -11.53 4.32
CA GLU A 147 -6.93 -10.92 4.62
C GLU A 147 -6.76 -9.53 5.20
N ILE A 148 -7.38 -8.54 4.55
CA ILE A 148 -7.58 -7.19 5.05
C ILE A 148 -8.97 -7.14 5.69
N PRO A 149 -9.07 -7.03 7.03
CA PRO A 149 -10.34 -6.95 7.73
C PRO A 149 -10.93 -5.53 7.60
N VAL A 150 -11.54 -5.25 6.46
CA VAL A 150 -11.95 -3.89 6.03
C VAL A 150 -12.79 -3.18 7.09
N ASN A 151 -13.74 -3.88 7.70
CA ASN A 151 -14.64 -3.27 8.67
C ASN A 151 -13.92 -2.86 9.97
N ASP A 152 -13.07 -3.75 10.50
CA ASP A 152 -12.32 -3.48 11.72
C ASP A 152 -11.41 -2.25 11.53
N LEU A 153 -10.75 -2.16 10.36
CA LEU A 153 -9.91 -1.02 9.98
C LEU A 153 -10.72 0.28 9.80
N ALA A 154 -11.94 0.19 9.24
CA ALA A 154 -12.83 1.35 9.08
C ALA A 154 -13.37 1.87 10.42
N GLU A 155 -13.65 0.98 11.38
CA GLU A 155 -14.05 1.35 12.75
C GLU A 155 -12.91 2.03 13.52
N GLU A 156 -11.67 1.62 13.29
CA GLU A 156 -10.48 2.25 13.86
C GLU A 156 -10.34 3.71 13.38
N TYR A 157 -10.49 3.96 12.08
CA TYR A 157 -10.51 5.32 11.53
C TYR A 157 -11.66 6.17 12.08
N ASN A 158 -12.88 5.62 12.17
CA ASN A 158 -14.01 6.32 12.77
C ASN A 158 -13.75 6.69 14.24
N THR A 159 -13.12 5.80 15.00
CA THR A 159 -12.72 6.07 16.39
C THR A 159 -11.73 7.22 16.45
N ASN A 160 -10.82 7.31 15.49
CA ASN A 160 -9.88 8.43 15.38
C ASN A 160 -10.57 9.77 15.09
N ILE A 161 -11.47 9.80 14.10
CA ILE A 161 -12.24 11.01 13.78
C ILE A 161 -12.99 11.50 15.01
N ARG A 162 -13.71 10.61 15.70
CA ARG A 162 -14.45 10.96 16.92
C ARG A 162 -13.53 11.51 18.03
N CYS A 163 -12.37 10.91 18.22
CA CYS A 163 -11.36 11.39 19.16
C CYS A 163 -10.92 12.84 18.86
N LYS A 164 -10.74 13.16 17.57
CA LYS A 164 -10.38 14.51 17.11
C LYS A 164 -11.54 15.49 17.26
N ASP A 165 -12.75 15.11 16.85
CA ASP A 165 -13.95 15.96 16.84
C ASP A 165 -14.44 16.29 18.26
N GLU A 166 -14.33 15.35 19.20
CA GLU A 166 -14.70 15.57 20.61
C GLU A 166 -13.67 16.46 21.36
N GLY A 167 -12.66 17.01 20.67
CA GLY A 167 -11.62 17.85 21.25
C GLY A 167 -10.69 17.11 22.22
N LEU A 168 -10.77 15.78 22.25
CA LEU A 168 -10.01 14.93 23.17
C LEU A 168 -8.54 14.84 22.79
N GLY A 169 -8.20 15.08 21.52
CA GLY A 169 -6.81 15.13 21.03
C GLY A 169 -5.98 16.32 21.55
N GLY A 170 -6.58 17.26 22.29
CA GLY A 170 -5.87 18.32 23.01
C GLY A 170 -5.62 18.00 24.49
N SER A 171 -6.12 16.87 24.98
CA SER A 171 -5.86 16.43 26.35
C SER A 171 -4.44 15.84 26.44
N PRO A 172 -3.60 16.28 27.38
CA PRO A 172 -2.28 15.66 27.61
C PRO A 172 -2.36 14.19 28.07
N PHE A 173 -3.57 13.65 28.23
CA PHE A 173 -3.83 12.28 28.66
C PHE A 173 -4.52 11.41 27.59
N ARG A 174 -4.84 11.94 26.40
CA ARG A 174 -5.44 11.18 25.29
C ARG A 174 -4.88 11.63 23.94
N ASP A 175 -3.79 11.00 23.53
CA ASP A 175 -3.34 11.10 22.15
C ASP A 175 -4.27 10.27 21.26
N CYS A 176 -4.94 10.91 20.32
CA CYS A 176 -5.61 10.20 19.24
C CYS A 176 -4.54 9.51 18.39
N ASP A 177 -4.78 8.25 18.02
CA ASP A 177 -3.84 7.51 17.17
C ASP A 177 -3.53 8.29 15.88
N LYS A 178 -2.31 8.20 15.38
CA LYS A 178 -1.87 8.95 14.19
C LYS A 178 -1.99 8.13 12.90
N GLY A 179 -2.50 6.91 12.96
CA GLY A 179 -2.61 6.03 11.78
C GLY A 179 -1.29 5.32 11.47
N PRO A 180 -1.09 4.82 10.23
CA PRO A 180 -1.86 5.12 9.02
C PRO A 180 -3.24 4.43 8.99
N TYR A 181 -4.20 5.06 8.30
CA TYR A 181 -5.54 4.49 8.12
C TYR A 181 -5.71 3.90 6.73
N ILE A 182 -6.04 2.61 6.69
CA ILE A 182 -6.11 1.83 5.44
C ILE A 182 -7.51 1.85 4.85
N CYS A 183 -8.52 1.70 5.69
CA CYS A 183 -9.92 1.63 5.26
C CYS A 183 -10.77 2.63 6.02
N HIS A 184 -11.88 3.03 5.40
CA HIS A 184 -12.93 3.82 6.02
C HIS A 184 -14.30 3.47 5.47
N HIS A 185 -15.33 3.99 6.12
CA HIS A 185 -16.70 3.90 5.61
C HIS A 185 -16.90 4.97 4.54
N GLY A 186 -17.27 4.56 3.32
CA GLY A 186 -17.36 5.49 2.18
C GLY A 186 -18.37 6.64 2.40
N ASP A 187 -18.01 7.83 1.90
CA ASP A 187 -18.77 9.06 2.05
C ASP A 187 -20.18 9.00 1.39
N MET A 188 -21.10 9.78 1.96
CA MET A 188 -22.45 10.07 1.44
C MET A 188 -23.48 8.93 1.37
N GLY A 189 -23.19 7.73 1.91
CA GLY A 189 -24.19 6.66 2.05
C GLY A 189 -24.40 6.13 3.48
N ASN A 190 -23.58 6.57 4.43
CA ASN A 190 -23.49 6.01 5.79
C ASN A 190 -23.44 7.09 6.88
N ASN A 191 -24.29 8.13 6.85
CA ASN A 191 -24.44 8.98 8.04
C ASN A 191 -24.70 8.14 9.29
N TYR A 192 -25.29 6.94 9.11
CA TYR A 192 -25.20 5.82 10.03
C TYR A 192 -25.13 4.50 9.25
N ILE A 193 -23.98 3.81 9.27
CA ILE A 193 -23.91 2.44 8.73
C ILE A 193 -24.96 1.55 9.40
N SER A 194 -25.29 1.81 10.67
CA SER A 194 -26.31 1.08 11.44
C SER A 194 -27.74 1.17 10.91
N THR A 195 -28.08 2.14 10.04
CA THR A 195 -29.47 2.34 9.57
C THR A 195 -29.62 2.36 8.05
N SER A 196 -28.52 2.46 7.31
CA SER A 196 -28.57 2.48 5.84
C SER A 196 -29.04 1.13 5.27
N ARG A 197 -29.59 1.10 4.06
CA ARG A 197 -29.75 -0.14 3.27
C ARG A 197 -28.63 -0.31 2.23
N THR A 198 -27.80 0.72 2.10
CA THR A 198 -26.61 0.74 1.24
C THR A 198 -25.39 0.83 2.12
N LYS A 199 -24.54 -0.19 2.12
CA LYS A 199 -23.28 -0.21 2.87
C LYS A 199 -22.13 0.07 1.93
N LYS A 200 -21.15 0.81 2.43
CA LYS A 200 -20.03 1.33 1.63
C LYS A 200 -18.77 1.31 2.45
N TRP A 201 -17.71 0.76 1.88
CA TRP A 201 -16.37 0.79 2.43
C TRP A 201 -15.41 1.20 1.33
N GLU A 202 -14.31 1.81 1.73
CA GLU A 202 -13.25 2.22 0.84
C GLU A 202 -11.91 1.93 1.52
N CYS A 203 -10.99 1.31 0.80
CA CYS A 203 -9.65 1.01 1.29
C CYS A 203 -8.60 1.51 0.30
N GLY A 204 -7.51 2.08 0.81
CA GLY A 204 -6.29 2.30 0.05
C GLY A 204 -5.52 0.99 -0.11
N VAL A 205 -5.14 0.66 -1.34
CA VAL A 205 -4.31 -0.51 -1.66
C VAL A 205 -3.15 -0.08 -2.55
N PRO A 206 -2.00 -0.76 -2.51
CA PRO A 206 -0.87 -0.36 -3.33
C PRO A 206 -1.10 -0.80 -4.78
N LYS A 207 -0.56 -0.03 -5.73
CA LYS A 207 -0.47 -0.49 -7.11
C LYS A 207 0.49 -1.68 -7.22
N ILE A 208 0.22 -2.60 -8.13
CA ILE A 208 1.17 -3.64 -8.49
C ILE A 208 2.42 -2.99 -9.11
N GLY A 209 3.56 -3.49 -8.68
CA GLY A 209 4.88 -3.06 -9.10
C GLY A 209 5.36 -1.72 -8.54
N LYS A 210 4.53 -0.99 -7.78
CA LYS A 210 4.94 0.25 -7.13
C LYS A 210 5.35 -0.02 -5.68
N GLY A 211 6.52 -0.65 -5.55
CA GLY A 211 7.14 -1.02 -4.29
C GLY A 211 7.81 0.17 -3.59
N GLY A 212 7.01 1.09 -3.07
CA GLY A 212 7.50 2.01 -2.04
C GLY A 212 7.84 1.22 -0.76
N GLY A 213 9.08 0.77 -0.60
CA GLY A 213 9.54 0.05 0.60
C GLY A 213 9.39 -1.48 0.56
N ASN A 214 9.34 -2.13 1.74
CA ASN A 214 9.23 -3.60 1.90
C ASN A 214 7.85 -4.18 1.51
N LEU A 215 7.02 -3.43 0.78
CA LEU A 215 5.79 -3.94 0.23
C LEU A 215 6.10 -4.81 -0.96
N ASP A 216 5.91 -6.11 -0.78
CA ASP A 216 5.94 -7.11 -1.83
C ASP A 216 4.68 -7.00 -2.71
N SER A 217 4.42 -5.82 -3.29
CA SER A 217 3.44 -5.60 -4.36
C SER A 217 4.03 -6.02 -5.70
N ASN A 218 4.71 -7.18 -5.74
CA ASN A 218 5.48 -7.59 -6.89
C ASN A 218 4.55 -8.16 -7.96
N ALA A 219 4.44 -7.46 -9.09
CA ALA A 219 3.99 -8.08 -10.32
C ALA A 219 4.90 -9.30 -10.63
N PRO A 220 4.38 -10.34 -11.28
CA PRO A 220 5.17 -11.54 -11.53
C PRO A 220 6.40 -11.23 -12.41
N ASN A 221 7.56 -11.73 -11.99
CA ASN A 221 8.76 -11.69 -12.82
C ASN A 221 8.61 -12.65 -14.01
N ASN A 222 9.14 -12.26 -15.16
CA ASN A 222 9.26 -13.16 -16.30
C ASN A 222 10.45 -14.14 -16.14
N ASN A 223 10.68 -14.99 -17.14
CA ASN A 223 11.77 -15.96 -17.16
C ASN A 223 13.19 -15.36 -17.16
N LYS A 224 13.33 -14.04 -17.40
CA LYS A 224 14.60 -13.30 -17.30
C LYS A 224 14.80 -12.66 -15.93
N GLY A 225 13.84 -12.81 -15.02
CA GLY A 225 13.95 -12.37 -13.63
C GLY A 225 13.76 -10.86 -13.43
N TYR A 226 12.94 -10.21 -14.27
CA TYR A 226 12.42 -8.85 -14.08
C TYR A 226 10.90 -8.82 -14.28
N ALA A 227 10.23 -7.84 -13.67
CA ALA A 227 8.81 -7.58 -13.89
C ALA A 227 8.59 -6.69 -15.13
N PRO A 228 7.88 -7.16 -16.17
CA PRO A 228 7.55 -6.35 -17.32
C PRO A 228 6.51 -5.28 -16.98
N GLY A 229 6.48 -4.18 -17.74
CA GLY A 229 5.56 -3.07 -17.51
C GLY A 229 6.25 -1.73 -17.63
N TRP A 230 5.98 -0.80 -16.71
CA TRP A 230 6.61 0.52 -16.71
C TRP A 230 7.90 0.51 -15.88
N CYS A 231 9.04 0.42 -16.57
CA CYS A 231 10.37 0.52 -15.96
C CYS A 231 10.75 1.98 -15.69
N GLY A 232 11.56 2.19 -14.66
CA GLY A 232 12.13 3.50 -14.31
C GLY A 232 13.65 3.51 -14.47
N VAL A 233 14.22 4.64 -14.85
CA VAL A 233 15.67 4.86 -14.90
C VAL A 233 16.02 6.18 -14.23
N HIS A 234 16.96 6.11 -13.28
CA HIS A 234 17.55 7.29 -12.65
C HIS A 234 18.91 7.58 -13.27
N VAL A 235 19.06 8.78 -13.84
CA VAL A 235 20.24 9.23 -14.56
C VAL A 235 20.79 10.50 -13.93
N ILE A 236 22.11 10.52 -13.75
CA ILE A 236 22.86 11.73 -13.40
C ILE A 236 23.66 12.15 -14.62
N GLN A 237 23.42 13.38 -15.08
CA GLN A 237 24.28 14.03 -16.07
C GLN A 237 25.20 15.03 -15.38
N TYR A 238 26.50 14.90 -15.62
CA TYR A 238 27.50 15.84 -15.15
C TYR A 238 27.88 16.81 -16.26
N GLN A 239 27.93 18.10 -15.95
CA GLN A 239 28.43 19.15 -16.84
C GLN A 239 29.90 18.90 -17.18
N LYS A 240 30.32 19.54 -18.28
CA LYS A 240 31.72 19.63 -18.67
C LYS A 240 32.48 20.46 -17.63
N PRO A 241 33.54 19.92 -16.98
CA PRO A 241 34.40 20.72 -16.12
C PRO A 241 35.03 21.91 -16.88
N ASP A 242 35.55 21.66 -18.08
CA ASP A 242 35.95 22.67 -19.07
C ASP A 242 35.04 22.58 -20.31
N PRO A 243 34.12 23.53 -20.54
CA PRO A 243 33.19 23.51 -21.66
C PRO A 243 33.84 23.42 -23.06
N ALA A 244 35.10 23.84 -23.19
CA ALA A 244 35.83 23.85 -24.46
C ALA A 244 36.57 22.54 -24.76
N LYS A 245 36.82 21.70 -23.75
CA LYS A 245 37.67 20.52 -23.88
C LYS A 245 36.98 19.22 -23.46
N ASP A 246 36.12 19.31 -22.47
CA ASP A 246 35.51 18.13 -21.88
C ASP A 246 34.18 17.78 -22.55
N GLN A 247 33.81 16.51 -22.39
CA GLN A 247 32.49 16.02 -22.76
C GLN A 247 31.62 15.89 -21.52
N TYR A 248 30.30 15.91 -21.71
CA TYR A 248 29.39 15.50 -20.66
C TYR A 248 29.67 14.06 -20.24
N SER A 249 29.37 13.76 -18.99
CA SER A 249 29.37 12.38 -18.49
C SER A 249 28.01 11.98 -17.98
N LEU A 250 27.67 10.71 -18.18
CA LEU A 250 26.43 10.09 -17.70
C LEU A 250 26.74 9.01 -16.67
N GLU A 251 25.90 8.92 -15.66
CA GLU A 251 25.82 7.80 -14.72
C GLU A 251 24.36 7.35 -14.62
N VAL A 252 24.13 6.06 -14.58
CA VAL A 252 22.80 5.47 -14.32
C VAL A 252 22.89 4.72 -13.00
N THR A 253 22.40 5.35 -11.94
CA THR A 253 22.49 4.78 -10.59
C THR A 253 21.53 3.62 -10.40
N ALA A 254 20.40 3.64 -11.12
CA ALA A 254 19.40 2.59 -11.09
C ALA A 254 18.63 2.52 -12.41
N LEU A 255 18.59 1.33 -13.02
CA LEU A 255 17.54 0.93 -13.94
C LEU A 255 16.66 -0.08 -13.19
N ASN A 256 15.41 0.28 -12.97
CA ASN A 256 14.45 -0.47 -12.18
C ASN A 256 13.38 -1.10 -13.08
N ASP A 257 12.96 -2.31 -12.72
CA ASP A 257 11.85 -2.98 -13.40
C ASP A 257 10.49 -2.39 -13.00
N ALA A 258 9.40 -2.99 -13.50
CA ALA A 258 8.06 -2.53 -13.17
C ALA A 258 7.71 -2.70 -11.68
N ASN A 259 8.48 -3.50 -10.93
CA ASN A 259 8.40 -3.68 -9.47
C ASN A 259 9.31 -2.75 -8.68
N GLU A 260 9.96 -1.79 -9.36
CA GLU A 260 10.97 -0.90 -8.78
C GLU A 260 12.23 -1.64 -8.27
N ASN A 261 12.41 -2.92 -8.65
CA ASN A 261 13.62 -3.66 -8.35
C ASN A 261 14.74 -3.22 -9.29
N LYS A 262 15.92 -2.94 -8.73
CA LYS A 262 17.11 -2.62 -9.54
C LYS A 262 17.53 -3.84 -10.38
N ILE A 263 17.50 -3.66 -11.70
CA ILE A 263 17.86 -4.68 -12.69
C ILE A 263 19.06 -4.29 -13.56
N GLY A 264 19.57 -3.07 -13.43
CA GLY A 264 20.75 -2.60 -14.14
C GLY A 264 21.33 -1.31 -13.55
N GLU A 265 22.54 -0.99 -13.97
CA GLU A 265 23.24 0.27 -13.66
C GLU A 265 24.31 0.55 -14.73
N PHE A 266 24.78 1.79 -14.77
CA PHE A 266 25.92 2.18 -15.58
C PHE A 266 26.78 3.18 -14.79
N LYS A 267 28.02 2.80 -14.52
CA LYS A 267 28.97 3.67 -13.82
C LYS A 267 29.27 4.91 -14.66
N LYS A 268 29.61 6.01 -14.00
CA LYS A 268 29.98 7.26 -14.66
C LYS A 268 30.92 7.05 -15.84
N GLY A 269 30.46 7.45 -17.03
CA GLY A 269 31.17 7.29 -18.30
C GLY A 269 31.04 8.53 -19.18
N GLY A 270 31.35 8.41 -20.48
CA GLY A 270 31.29 9.53 -21.44
C GLY A 270 29.87 10.04 -21.74
N PRO A 271 29.67 10.75 -22.87
CA PRO A 271 28.38 11.36 -23.22
C PRO A 271 27.33 10.35 -23.70
N SER A 272 27.65 9.06 -23.68
CA SER A 272 26.76 7.97 -24.06
C SER A 272 26.89 6.83 -23.07
N ALA A 273 25.76 6.22 -22.71
CA ALA A 273 25.67 5.07 -21.82
C ALA A 273 24.82 3.98 -22.48
N SER A 274 25.35 2.76 -22.48
CA SER A 274 24.65 1.55 -22.93
C SER A 274 24.43 0.66 -21.71
N VAL A 275 23.23 0.72 -21.14
CA VAL A 275 22.95 0.11 -19.83
C VAL A 275 22.64 -1.37 -20.01
N THR A 276 23.56 -2.22 -19.55
CA THR A 276 23.33 -3.67 -19.49
C THR A 276 22.49 -4.02 -18.26
N SER A 277 21.49 -4.89 -18.43
CA SER A 277 20.53 -5.22 -17.38
C SER A 277 19.91 -6.61 -17.62
N LYS A 278 18.91 -6.97 -16.80
CA LYS A 278 18.07 -8.15 -17.04
C LYS A 278 17.10 -7.99 -18.23
N LEU A 279 16.95 -6.79 -18.80
CA LEU A 279 16.08 -6.55 -19.94
C LEU A 279 16.60 -7.27 -21.21
N PRO A 280 15.70 -7.63 -22.15
CA PRO A 280 16.07 -8.26 -23.41
C PRO A 280 16.90 -7.37 -24.35
N LEU A 281 16.77 -6.05 -24.22
CA LEU A 281 17.44 -5.06 -25.06
C LEU A 281 18.26 -4.10 -24.20
N THR A 282 19.23 -3.43 -24.80
CA THR A 282 20.01 -2.39 -24.13
C THR A 282 19.25 -1.07 -24.10
N LEU A 283 19.25 -0.40 -22.95
CA LEU A 283 18.81 1.00 -22.87
C LEU A 283 19.99 1.91 -23.24
N GLU A 284 19.83 2.67 -24.30
CA GLU A 284 20.83 3.62 -24.79
C GLU A 284 20.47 5.03 -24.34
N ILE A 285 21.43 5.76 -23.77
CA ILE A 285 21.26 7.11 -23.25
C ILE A 285 22.37 8.00 -23.81
N LYS A 286 22.02 9.17 -24.35
CA LYS A 286 23.00 10.09 -24.98
C LYS A 286 22.73 11.54 -24.63
N THR A 287 23.78 12.28 -24.27
CA THR A 287 23.70 13.73 -24.09
C THR A 287 23.82 14.46 -25.43
N GLY A 288 23.33 15.70 -25.48
CA GLY A 288 23.69 16.62 -26.56
C GLY A 288 25.07 17.26 -26.39
N GLY A 289 25.31 18.33 -27.14
CA GLY A 289 26.57 19.07 -27.18
C GLY A 289 26.63 20.26 -26.22
N VAL A 290 25.47 20.78 -25.77
CA VAL A 290 25.34 21.93 -24.85
C VAL A 290 24.34 21.67 -23.72
N ASP A 291 24.34 22.51 -22.68
CA ASP A 291 23.53 22.31 -21.47
C ASP A 291 22.02 22.32 -21.73
N ALA A 292 21.60 23.10 -22.73
CA ALA A 292 20.21 23.20 -23.17
C ALA A 292 19.74 21.97 -23.95
N ASP A 293 20.65 21.13 -24.44
CA ASP A 293 20.25 19.95 -25.19
C ASP A 293 19.63 18.90 -24.26
N PRO A 294 18.53 18.26 -24.70
CA PRO A 294 17.92 17.19 -23.93
C PRO A 294 18.80 15.94 -23.97
N VAL A 295 18.71 15.14 -22.91
CA VAL A 295 19.27 13.78 -22.91
C VAL A 295 18.29 12.87 -23.65
N ARG A 296 18.79 12.13 -24.63
CA ARG A 296 17.99 11.22 -25.47
C ARG A 296 18.10 9.80 -24.95
N PHE A 297 16.99 9.08 -25.03
CA PHE A 297 16.85 7.71 -24.57
C PHE A 297 16.31 6.84 -25.71
N ALA A 298 16.78 5.61 -25.81
CA ALA A 298 16.24 4.62 -26.74
C ALA A 298 16.23 3.22 -26.13
N TYR A 299 15.11 2.52 -26.30
CA TYR A 299 14.94 1.12 -25.90
C TYR A 299 14.05 0.40 -26.92
N GLY A 300 14.64 -0.48 -27.72
CA GLY A 300 13.95 -1.14 -28.83
C GLY A 300 13.38 -0.12 -29.82
N SER A 301 12.06 -0.13 -30.03
CA SER A 301 11.35 0.82 -30.91
C SER A 301 10.95 2.12 -30.20
N GLN A 302 11.19 2.25 -28.90
CA GLN A 302 10.88 3.46 -28.15
C GLN A 302 12.06 4.43 -28.20
N SER A 303 11.78 5.69 -28.47
CA SER A 303 12.73 6.79 -28.37
C SER A 303 12.03 7.99 -27.75
N TRP A 304 12.69 8.63 -26.80
CA TRP A 304 12.19 9.85 -26.14
C TRP A 304 13.38 10.68 -25.66
N ASP A 305 13.10 11.84 -25.08
CA ASP A 305 14.13 12.69 -24.51
C ASP A 305 13.70 13.29 -23.17
N SER A 306 14.63 13.93 -22.48
CA SER A 306 14.43 14.47 -21.14
C SER A 306 13.38 15.60 -21.07
N ASN A 307 12.94 16.16 -22.19
CA ASN A 307 11.86 17.15 -22.22
C ASN A 307 10.47 16.52 -22.26
N ASP A 308 10.35 15.21 -22.50
CA ASP A 308 9.07 14.49 -22.48
C ASP A 308 8.52 14.45 -21.04
N LYS A 309 7.59 15.36 -20.73
CA LYS A 309 6.96 15.47 -19.40
C LYS A 309 6.07 14.28 -19.04
N GLY A 310 5.66 13.46 -20.01
CA GLY A 310 4.94 12.23 -19.75
C GLY A 310 5.85 11.08 -19.33
N ARG A 311 7.16 11.19 -19.58
CA ARG A 311 8.14 10.14 -19.28
C ARG A 311 9.19 10.55 -18.26
N CYS A 312 9.53 11.83 -18.19
CA CYS A 312 10.71 12.30 -17.47
C CYS A 312 10.40 13.46 -16.52
N SER A 313 10.94 13.34 -15.31
CA SER A 313 11.15 14.43 -14.36
C SER A 313 12.63 14.80 -14.38
N VAL A 314 12.94 16.09 -14.57
CA VAL A 314 14.32 16.58 -14.73
C VAL A 314 14.57 17.70 -13.74
N GLY A 315 15.59 17.50 -12.88
CA GLY A 315 16.08 18.52 -11.98
C GLY A 315 16.93 19.58 -12.70
N ALA A 316 17.08 20.73 -12.05
CA ALA A 316 18.06 21.73 -12.47
C ALA A 316 19.50 21.20 -12.28
N TYR A 317 20.45 21.88 -12.92
CA TYR A 317 21.85 21.68 -12.58
C TYR A 317 22.12 22.25 -11.19
N ASP A 318 22.65 21.40 -10.31
CA ASP A 318 23.14 21.75 -9.00
C ASP A 318 24.55 21.16 -8.84
N ASN A 319 25.51 22.01 -8.48
CA ASN A 319 26.91 21.63 -8.30
C ASN A 319 27.50 20.83 -9.48
N GLY A 320 27.23 21.29 -10.71
CA GLY A 320 27.79 20.67 -11.92
C GLY A 320 27.09 19.38 -12.36
N LYS A 321 25.96 19.01 -11.77
CA LYS A 321 25.18 17.82 -12.17
C LYS A 321 23.68 18.08 -12.16
N ARG A 322 22.93 17.38 -13.01
CA ARG A 322 21.47 17.33 -12.93
C ARG A 322 21.01 15.88 -12.84
N GLN A 323 19.92 15.66 -12.14
CA GLN A 323 19.30 14.35 -11.95
C GLN A 323 18.04 14.25 -12.79
N MET A 324 17.75 13.06 -13.29
CA MET A 324 16.62 12.79 -14.15
C MET A 324 16.03 11.43 -13.78
N ASP A 325 14.73 11.40 -13.57
CA ASP A 325 13.95 10.18 -13.40
C ASP A 325 13.06 10.02 -14.62
N CYS A 326 13.33 9.01 -15.44
CA CYS A 326 12.59 8.74 -16.66
C CYS A 326 11.95 7.35 -16.62
N GLY A 327 10.85 7.18 -17.36
CA GLY A 327 10.13 5.92 -17.47
C GLY A 327 9.92 5.47 -18.91
N PHE A 328 9.79 4.15 -19.09
CA PHE A 328 9.53 3.53 -20.38
C PHE A 328 8.89 2.15 -20.22
N THR A 329 8.21 1.68 -21.25
CA THR A 329 7.66 0.32 -21.24
C THR A 329 8.78 -0.69 -21.45
N CYS A 330 8.96 -1.64 -20.54
CA CYS A 330 9.89 -2.75 -20.66
C CYS A 330 9.12 -4.07 -20.72
N ASN A 331 9.12 -4.69 -21.90
CA ASN A 331 8.52 -5.99 -22.15
C ASN A 331 9.60 -6.98 -22.55
#